data_AF-A0A7S3WS47-F1
#
_entry.id   AF-A0A7S3WS47-F1
#
_cell.length_a   1.000
_cell.length_b   1.000
_cell.length_c   1.000
_cell.angle_alpha   90.00
_cell.angle_beta   90.00
_cell.angle_gamma   90.00
#
_symmetry.space_group_name_H-M   'P 1'
#
loop_
_entity.id
_entity.type
_entity.pdbx_description
1 polymer ?
#
loop_
_entity_poly.entity_id
_entity_poly.type
_entity_poly.pdbx_seq_one_letter_code
_entity_poly.pdbx_strand_id
1 'polypeptide(L)'
;GGFTAEQMHSWVAACMPEVPARLQEDRGSLAFLSTFLGTLLLCEYAKGEATFRSDSLSSLSIVKEVVSREATTRKVQIQINIDAKQETVPELLRKIDPLLQYQLSLDHKAKLIDSLKEVQMQDNDDSFLAPEYKEILERQDIIRRELREQPGRLEFLYGIVTDLYVDLHKFKGRNVHANLPQLDHILRHYSLDALLDFFASR
;
A
#
# COMPACT_ATOMS: atom_id res chain seq x y z
N GLY A 1 22.77 -14.39 -11.96
CA GLY A 1 23.19 -15.00 -10.68
C GLY A 1 23.41 -16.50 -10.87
N GLY A 2 23.97 -17.19 -9.87
CA GLY A 2 24.29 -18.62 -9.95
C GLY A 2 23.14 -19.59 -9.59
N PHE A 3 21.88 -19.17 -9.70
CA PHE A 3 20.70 -19.96 -9.29
C PHE A 3 20.06 -20.75 -10.44
N THR A 4 19.38 -21.84 -10.12
CA THR A 4 18.47 -22.56 -11.04
C THR A 4 17.07 -21.93 -11.08
N ALA A 5 16.27 -22.27 -12.08
CA ALA A 5 14.90 -21.79 -12.19
C ALA A 5 14.04 -22.29 -11.00
N GLU A 6 14.24 -23.52 -10.55
CA GLU A 6 13.55 -24.11 -9.39
C GLU A 6 13.95 -23.43 -8.08
N GLN A 7 15.22 -23.04 -7.94
CA GLN A 7 15.64 -22.26 -6.78
C GLN A 7 14.92 -20.92 -6.73
N MET A 8 14.90 -20.16 -7.83
CA MET A 8 14.17 -18.89 -7.90
C MET A 8 12.67 -19.09 -7.67
N HIS A 9 12.06 -20.11 -8.27
CA HIS A 9 10.67 -20.48 -8.06
C HIS A 9 10.36 -20.70 -6.57
N SER A 10 11.23 -21.44 -5.86
CA SER A 10 11.07 -21.67 -4.43
C SER A 10 11.20 -20.38 -3.59
N TRP A 11 12.02 -19.42 -4.04
CA TRP A 11 12.15 -18.12 -3.36
C TRP A 11 10.91 -17.25 -3.57
N VAL A 12 10.33 -17.29 -4.76
CA VAL A 12 9.04 -16.64 -5.05
C VAL A 12 7.93 -17.27 -4.21
N ALA A 13 7.87 -18.60 -4.13
CA ALA A 13 6.90 -19.33 -3.30
C ALA A 13 7.05 -19.04 -1.79
N ALA A 14 8.25 -18.70 -1.32
CA ALA A 14 8.49 -18.28 0.05
C ALA A 14 8.00 -16.84 0.34
N CYS A 15 7.76 -16.05 -0.70
CA CYS A 15 7.38 -14.63 -0.59
C CYS A 15 5.92 -14.36 -0.95
N MET A 16 5.35 -15.13 -1.87
CA MET A 16 4.06 -14.87 -2.49
C MET A 16 3.05 -15.97 -2.17
N PRO A 17 1.77 -15.62 -1.96
CA PRO A 17 0.72 -16.61 -1.80
C PRO A 17 0.45 -17.33 -3.12
N GLU A 18 -0.17 -18.52 -3.04
CA GLU A 18 -0.76 -19.22 -4.18
C GLU A 18 0.19 -19.51 -5.36
N VAL A 19 1.50 -19.61 -5.08
CA VAL A 19 2.48 -20.06 -6.07
C VAL A 19 2.31 -21.57 -6.28
N PRO A 20 2.26 -22.07 -7.54
CA PRO A 20 2.22 -23.50 -7.82
C PRO A 20 3.36 -24.23 -7.09
N ALA A 21 3.10 -25.43 -6.58
CA ALA A 21 4.11 -26.18 -5.81
C ALA A 21 5.32 -26.61 -6.65
N ARG A 22 5.19 -26.65 -7.97
CA ARG A 22 6.24 -27.05 -8.90
C ARG A 22 6.25 -26.12 -10.10
N LEU A 23 7.45 -25.80 -10.55
CA LEU A 23 7.68 -25.18 -11.84
C LEU A 23 7.40 -26.22 -12.94
N GLN A 24 6.56 -25.87 -13.92
CA GLN A 24 6.17 -26.79 -14.99
C GLN A 24 7.10 -26.73 -16.21
N GLU A 25 7.78 -25.61 -16.42
CA GLU A 25 8.67 -25.35 -17.54
C GLU A 25 10.07 -24.93 -17.05
N ASP A 26 11.02 -24.69 -17.95
CA ASP A 26 12.37 -24.19 -17.59
C ASP A 26 12.38 -22.71 -17.16
N ARG A 27 11.22 -22.04 -17.27
CA ARG A 27 11.00 -20.63 -16.90
C ARG A 27 9.69 -20.47 -16.13
N GLY A 28 9.64 -19.47 -15.26
CA GLY A 28 8.42 -19.07 -14.56
C GLY A 28 7.98 -17.67 -14.97
N SER A 29 6.67 -17.50 -15.16
CA SER A 29 6.02 -16.22 -15.35
C SER A 29 4.78 -16.18 -14.46
N LEU A 30 4.74 -15.26 -13.51
CA LEU A 30 3.65 -15.11 -12.54
C LEU A 30 3.26 -13.64 -12.43
N ALA A 31 1.97 -13.37 -12.24
CA ALA A 31 1.43 -12.04 -12.02
C ALA A 31 0.57 -12.04 -10.76
N PHE A 32 0.80 -11.06 -9.89
CA PHE A 32 0.09 -10.89 -8.62
C PHE A 32 -0.58 -9.52 -8.58
N LEU A 33 -1.76 -9.47 -7.97
CA LEU A 33 -2.51 -8.25 -7.71
C LEU A 33 -2.64 -8.04 -6.21
N SER A 34 -2.24 -6.87 -5.72
CA SER A 34 -2.53 -6.45 -4.35
C SER A 34 -4.03 -6.24 -4.19
N THR A 35 -4.64 -6.99 -3.26
CA THR A 35 -6.06 -6.85 -2.93
C THR A 35 -6.38 -5.55 -2.20
N PHE A 36 -5.36 -4.84 -1.70
CA PHE A 36 -5.53 -3.59 -0.96
C PHE A 36 -5.45 -2.35 -1.85
N LEU A 37 -4.35 -2.20 -2.63
CA LEU A 37 -4.11 -1.00 -3.46
C LEU A 37 -4.31 -1.25 -4.96
N GLY A 38 -4.59 -2.48 -5.36
CA GLY A 38 -4.71 -2.86 -6.78
C GLY A 38 -3.38 -2.74 -7.55
N THR A 39 -2.24 -2.70 -6.86
CA THR A 39 -0.90 -2.68 -7.46
C THR A 39 -0.55 -4.06 -8.01
N LEU A 40 0.24 -4.10 -9.09
CA LEU A 40 0.65 -5.32 -9.78
C LEU A 40 2.11 -5.65 -9.49
N LEU A 41 2.39 -6.94 -9.33
CA LEU A 41 3.76 -7.48 -9.34
C LEU A 41 3.86 -8.56 -10.40
N LEU A 42 4.77 -8.37 -11.36
CA LEU A 42 5.10 -9.31 -12.41
C LEU A 42 6.46 -9.94 -12.10
N CYS A 43 6.51 -11.26 -12.16
CA CYS A 43 7.70 -12.07 -11.88
C CYS A 43 8.01 -12.91 -13.12
N GLU A 44 9.16 -12.66 -13.75
CA GLU A 44 9.67 -13.47 -14.86
C GLU A 44 11.05 -13.99 -14.49
N TYR A 45 11.27 -15.30 -14.56
CA TYR A 45 12.55 -15.88 -14.17
C TYR A 45 12.88 -17.16 -14.93
N ALA A 46 14.17 -17.40 -15.09
CA ALA A 46 14.74 -18.59 -15.68
C ALA A 46 16.04 -18.95 -14.95
N LYS A 47 16.78 -19.94 -15.46
CA LYS A 47 18.10 -20.26 -14.92
C LYS A 47 19.03 -19.04 -15.05
N GLY A 48 19.53 -18.56 -13.93
CA GLY A 48 20.53 -17.50 -13.85
C GLY A 48 20.02 -16.06 -13.97
N GLU A 49 18.75 -15.85 -14.30
CA GLU A 49 18.16 -14.50 -14.42
C GLU A 49 16.73 -14.43 -13.89
N ALA A 50 16.37 -13.27 -13.34
CA ALA A 50 15.03 -12.98 -12.87
C ALA A 50 14.76 -11.48 -12.96
N THR A 51 13.56 -11.13 -13.40
CA THR A 51 13.06 -9.76 -13.53
C THR A 51 11.76 -9.65 -12.73
N PHE A 52 11.72 -8.65 -11.86
CA PHE A 52 10.52 -8.30 -11.09
C PHE A 52 10.12 -6.88 -11.44
N ARG A 53 8.84 -6.67 -11.78
CA ARG A 53 8.29 -5.35 -12.15
C ARG A 53 7.05 -5.08 -11.32
N SER A 54 6.95 -3.89 -10.76
CA SER A 54 5.83 -3.51 -9.90
C SER A 54 5.61 -2.01 -9.94
N ASP A 55 4.36 -1.59 -9.81
CA ASP A 55 3.96 -0.20 -9.53
C ASP A 55 3.95 0.10 -8.02
N SER A 56 4.36 -0.86 -7.18
CA SER A 56 4.62 -0.69 -5.75
C SER A 56 6.10 -0.93 -5.43
N LEU A 57 6.77 0.12 -4.94
CA LEU A 57 8.16 0.06 -4.49
C LEU A 57 8.32 -0.86 -3.28
N SER A 58 7.34 -0.88 -2.36
CA SER A 58 7.35 -1.78 -1.20
C SER A 58 7.28 -3.24 -1.60
N SER A 59 6.52 -3.60 -2.64
CA SER A 59 6.51 -4.98 -3.16
C SER A 59 7.89 -5.39 -3.68
N LEU A 60 8.61 -4.50 -4.38
CA LEU A 60 9.98 -4.78 -4.82
C LEU A 60 10.96 -4.87 -3.64
N SER A 61 10.75 -4.07 -2.59
CA SER A 61 11.55 -4.13 -1.34
C SER A 61 11.45 -5.50 -0.70
N ILE A 62 10.23 -6.00 -0.52
CA ILE A 62 9.96 -7.31 0.08
C ILE A 62 10.59 -8.41 -0.78
N VAL A 63 10.38 -8.39 -2.09
CA VAL A 63 10.98 -9.38 -3.01
C VAL A 63 12.50 -9.35 -2.91
N LYS A 64 13.12 -8.17 -2.94
CA LYS A 64 14.57 -8.02 -2.81
C LYS A 64 15.07 -8.61 -1.50
N GLU A 65 14.39 -8.34 -0.39
CA GLU A 65 14.76 -8.86 0.93
C GLU A 65 14.70 -10.39 0.96
N VAL A 66 13.59 -10.98 0.52
CA VAL A 66 13.41 -12.43 0.50
C VAL A 66 14.43 -13.10 -0.41
N VAL A 67 14.61 -12.62 -1.64
CA VAL A 67 15.58 -13.16 -2.59
C VAL A 67 17.01 -13.05 -2.05
N SER A 68 17.37 -11.92 -1.44
CA SER A 68 18.71 -11.73 -0.85
C SER A 68 18.95 -12.67 0.32
N ARG A 69 17.94 -12.83 1.19
CA ARG A 69 17.98 -13.75 2.33
C ARG A 69 18.14 -15.19 1.86
N GLU A 70 17.31 -15.65 0.94
CA GLU A 70 17.35 -17.02 0.42
C GLU A 70 18.67 -17.32 -0.30
N ALA A 71 19.17 -16.39 -1.12
CA ALA A 71 20.45 -16.53 -1.79
C ALA A 71 21.61 -16.63 -0.78
N THR A 72 21.59 -15.82 0.27
CA THR A 72 22.59 -15.86 1.36
C THR A 72 22.55 -17.19 2.10
N THR A 73 21.36 -17.64 2.53
CA THR A 73 21.15 -18.91 3.24
C THR A 73 21.67 -20.10 2.42
N ARG A 74 21.49 -20.06 1.10
CA ARG A 74 21.90 -21.14 0.18
C ARG A 74 23.29 -20.93 -0.43
N LYS A 75 24.02 -19.89 -0.01
CA LYS A 75 25.35 -19.50 -0.53
C LYS A 75 25.40 -19.33 -2.05
N VAL A 76 24.32 -18.82 -2.63
CA VAL A 76 24.22 -18.52 -4.07
C VAL A 76 24.60 -17.06 -4.29
N GLN A 77 25.60 -16.83 -5.15
CA GLN A 77 25.96 -15.46 -5.53
C GLN A 77 24.93 -14.88 -6.51
N ILE A 78 24.43 -13.69 -6.17
CA ILE A 78 23.50 -12.92 -6.98
C ILE A 78 23.96 -11.46 -7.09
N GLN A 79 23.54 -10.82 -8.16
CA GLN A 79 23.65 -9.39 -8.36
C GLN A 79 22.24 -8.86 -8.59
N ILE A 80 21.87 -7.81 -7.86
CA ILE A 80 20.56 -7.18 -7.95
C ILE A 80 20.75 -5.76 -8.46
N ASN A 81 20.12 -5.46 -9.60
CA ASN A 81 20.04 -4.12 -10.16
C ASN A 81 18.60 -3.63 -10.01
N ILE A 82 18.42 -2.35 -9.69
CA ILE A 82 17.12 -1.77 -9.35
C ILE A 82 16.97 -0.51 -10.16
N ASP A 83 15.87 -0.45 -10.92
CA ASP A 83 15.46 0.70 -11.68
C ASP A 83 14.12 1.20 -11.12
N ALA A 84 14.17 2.26 -10.33
CA ALA A 84 13.01 2.85 -9.69
C ALA A 84 12.69 4.19 -10.37
N LYS A 85 11.50 4.28 -10.99
CA LYS A 85 11.01 5.51 -11.60
C LYS A 85 10.62 6.52 -10.53
N GLN A 86 10.85 7.81 -10.81
CA GLN A 86 10.58 8.87 -9.85
C GLN A 86 9.07 9.02 -9.59
N GLU A 87 8.25 8.67 -10.57
CA GLU A 87 6.80 8.81 -10.57
C GLU A 87 6.09 7.72 -9.75
N THR A 88 6.74 6.57 -9.53
CA THR A 88 6.14 5.41 -8.83
C THR A 88 5.64 5.76 -7.43
N VAL A 89 6.41 6.55 -6.68
CA VAL A 89 6.05 6.92 -5.30
C VAL A 89 4.89 7.91 -5.28
N PRO A 90 4.91 9.04 -6.01
CA PRO A 90 3.76 9.93 -6.12
C PRO A 90 2.46 9.22 -6.56
N GLU A 91 2.54 8.30 -7.53
CA GLU A 91 1.37 7.54 -7.98
C GLU A 91 0.79 6.63 -6.88
N LEU A 92 1.67 5.96 -6.12
CA LEU A 92 1.24 5.13 -5.00
C LEU A 92 0.62 5.96 -3.86
N LEU A 93 1.21 7.12 -3.54
CA LEU A 93 0.66 8.05 -2.55
C LEU A 93 -0.73 8.56 -2.97
N ARG A 94 -0.94 8.85 -4.26
CA ARG A 94 -2.26 9.23 -4.79
C ARG A 94 -3.30 8.10 -4.73
N LYS A 95 -2.88 6.82 -4.76
CA LYS A 95 -3.79 5.68 -4.52
C LYS A 95 -4.19 5.57 -3.04
N ILE A 96 -3.29 5.92 -2.12
CA ILE A 96 -3.53 5.88 -0.67
C ILE A 96 -4.37 7.07 -0.21
N ASP A 97 -4.21 8.23 -0.84
CA ASP A 97 -4.91 9.48 -0.50
C ASP A 97 -6.43 9.35 -0.28
N PRO A 98 -7.23 8.79 -1.22
CA PRO A 98 -8.67 8.66 -1.00
C PRO A 98 -9.01 7.77 0.19
N LEU A 99 -8.16 6.81 0.55
CA LEU A 99 -8.36 5.95 1.72
C LEU A 99 -8.15 6.73 3.02
N LEU A 100 -7.07 7.53 3.08
CA LEU A 100 -6.78 8.40 4.23
C LEU A 100 -7.86 9.47 4.40
N GLN A 101 -8.20 10.18 3.33
CA GLN A 101 -9.25 11.20 3.34
C GLN A 101 -10.59 10.62 3.81
N TYR A 102 -10.94 9.42 3.33
CA TYR A 102 -12.16 8.75 3.77
C TYR A 102 -12.13 8.48 5.28
N GLN A 103 -11.06 7.87 5.81
CA GLN A 103 -10.95 7.58 7.24
C GLN A 103 -11.00 8.86 8.10
N LEU A 104 -10.29 9.92 7.69
CA LEU A 104 -10.27 11.20 8.40
C LEU A 104 -11.64 11.92 8.36
N SER A 105 -12.45 11.66 7.33
CA SER A 105 -13.80 12.25 7.19
C SER A 105 -14.88 11.57 8.03
N LEU A 106 -14.63 10.37 8.58
CA LEU A 106 -15.68 9.56 9.22
C LEU A 106 -16.31 10.25 10.44
N ASP A 107 -15.52 10.93 11.28
CA ASP A 107 -16.04 11.67 12.44
C ASP A 107 -17.00 12.79 12.02
N HIS A 108 -16.66 13.51 10.96
CA HIS A 108 -17.50 14.57 10.42
C HIS A 108 -18.80 14.00 9.85
N LYS A 109 -18.72 12.90 9.08
CA LYS A 109 -19.88 12.20 8.54
C LYS A 109 -20.80 11.69 9.64
N ALA A 110 -20.25 11.14 10.73
CA ALA A 110 -21.03 10.67 11.87
C ALA A 110 -21.77 11.80 12.58
N LYS A 111 -21.11 12.93 12.82
CA LYS A 111 -21.77 14.14 13.37
C LYS A 111 -22.87 14.65 12.45
N LEU A 112 -22.63 14.63 11.13
CA LEU A 112 -23.61 15.05 10.14
C LEU A 112 -24.84 14.15 10.13
N ILE A 113 -24.68 12.83 10.30
CA ILE A 113 -25.82 11.90 10.45
C ILE A 113 -26.71 12.31 11.63
N ASP A 114 -26.12 12.64 12.77
CA ASP A 114 -26.88 13.02 13.97
C ASP A 114 -27.69 14.30 13.70
N SER A 115 -27.05 15.31 13.11
CA SER A 115 -27.73 16.56 12.71
C SER A 115 -28.82 16.35 11.67
N LEU A 116 -28.58 15.54 10.63
CA LEU A 116 -29.57 15.29 9.57
C LEU A 116 -30.81 14.53 10.10
N LYS A 117 -30.62 13.62 11.05
CA LYS A 117 -31.73 12.92 11.71
C LYS A 117 -32.61 13.87 12.52
N GLU A 118 -32.01 14.81 13.23
CA GLU A 118 -32.76 15.80 14.00
C GLU A 118 -33.67 16.63 13.08
N VAL A 119 -33.19 17.02 11.89
CA VAL A 119 -34.00 17.77 10.91
C VAL A 119 -35.12 16.89 10.33
N GLN A 120 -34.84 15.64 9.94
CA GLN A 120 -35.86 14.71 9.44
C GLN A 120 -37.00 14.49 10.44
N MET A 121 -36.68 14.42 11.75
CA MET A 121 -37.70 14.24 12.79
C MET A 121 -38.61 15.46 12.95
N GLN A 122 -38.15 16.66 12.59
CA GLN A 122 -38.94 17.89 12.69
C GLN A 122 -39.89 18.05 11.50
N ASP A 123 -39.43 17.78 10.28
CA ASP A 123 -40.20 18.04 9.06
C ASP A 123 -40.93 16.82 8.50
N ASN A 124 -40.64 15.61 9.01
CA ASN A 124 -41.26 14.34 8.59
C ASN A 124 -41.16 14.07 7.07
N ASP A 125 -40.20 14.71 6.41
CA ASP A 125 -39.88 14.64 4.99
C ASP A 125 -38.36 14.74 4.82
N ASP A 126 -37.83 14.24 3.71
CA ASP A 126 -36.43 14.35 3.33
C ASP A 126 -36.24 14.95 1.93
N SER A 127 -37.34 15.37 1.27
CA SER A 127 -37.34 15.90 -0.09
C SER A 127 -36.45 17.13 -0.28
N PHE A 128 -36.18 17.89 0.80
CA PHE A 128 -35.32 19.06 0.81
C PHE A 128 -33.82 18.75 0.90
N LEU A 129 -33.43 17.52 1.27
CA LEU A 129 -32.02 17.15 1.39
C LEU A 129 -31.39 16.92 0.01
N ALA A 130 -30.18 17.46 -0.17
CA ALA A 130 -29.36 17.16 -1.33
C ALA A 130 -29.04 15.65 -1.41
N PRO A 131 -28.86 15.08 -2.62
CA PRO A 131 -28.62 13.65 -2.80
C PRO A 131 -27.45 13.10 -1.97
N GLU A 132 -26.39 13.88 -1.81
CA GLU A 132 -25.21 13.52 -1.00
C GLU A 132 -25.53 13.29 0.48
N TYR A 133 -26.47 14.05 1.05
CA TYR A 133 -26.90 13.88 2.44
C TYR A 133 -27.84 12.69 2.61
N LYS A 134 -28.66 12.40 1.59
CA LYS A 134 -29.47 11.19 1.55
C LYS A 134 -28.60 9.94 1.52
N GLU A 135 -27.54 9.93 0.69
CA GLU A 135 -26.59 8.81 0.66
C GLU A 135 -25.91 8.59 2.02
N ILE A 136 -25.54 9.67 2.72
CA ILE A 136 -24.95 9.59 4.07
C ILE A 136 -25.94 8.96 5.07
N LEU A 137 -27.22 9.33 5.03
CA LEU A 137 -28.25 8.74 5.87
C LEU A 137 -28.51 7.27 5.53
N GLU A 138 -28.55 6.91 4.26
CA GLU A 138 -28.69 5.52 3.80
C GLU A 138 -27.53 4.64 4.30
N ARG A 139 -26.31 5.19 4.32
CA ARG A 139 -25.08 4.47 4.72
C ARG A 139 -24.74 4.61 6.21
N GLN A 140 -25.62 5.16 7.02
CA GLN A 140 -25.35 5.49 8.43
C GLN A 140 -24.79 4.33 9.27
N ASP A 141 -25.32 3.12 9.10
CA ASP A 141 -24.92 1.96 9.91
C ASP A 141 -23.51 1.51 9.52
N ILE A 142 -23.17 1.64 8.24
CA ILE A 142 -21.83 1.37 7.71
C ILE A 142 -20.87 2.42 8.26
N ILE A 143 -21.19 3.71 8.15
CA ILE A 143 -20.35 4.82 8.63
C ILE A 143 -20.07 4.67 10.12
N ARG A 144 -21.10 4.39 10.93
CA ARG A 144 -20.94 4.18 12.38
C ARG A 144 -20.12 2.93 12.71
N ARG A 145 -20.22 1.86 11.91
CA ARG A 145 -19.37 0.66 12.07
C ARG A 145 -17.92 0.97 11.73
N GLU A 146 -17.68 1.59 10.59
CA GLU A 146 -16.33 1.92 10.14
C GLU A 146 -15.65 2.94 11.05
N LEU A 147 -16.41 3.88 11.63
CA LEU A 147 -15.88 4.80 12.65
C LEU A 147 -15.34 4.06 13.88
N ARG A 148 -15.96 2.94 14.29
CA ARG A 148 -15.42 2.12 15.38
C ARG A 148 -14.11 1.43 15.02
N GLU A 149 -13.91 1.11 13.74
CA GLU A 149 -12.70 0.46 13.21
C GLU A 149 -11.62 1.48 12.79
N GLN A 150 -11.99 2.76 12.67
CA GLN A 150 -11.17 3.85 12.15
C GLN A 150 -9.78 3.94 12.80
N PRO A 151 -9.61 3.83 14.14
CA PRO A 151 -8.27 3.93 14.75
C PRO A 151 -7.29 2.90 14.18
N GLY A 152 -7.71 1.64 14.07
CA GLY A 152 -6.88 0.57 13.51
C GLY A 152 -6.66 0.72 11.99
N ARG A 153 -7.67 1.21 11.25
CA ARG A 153 -7.53 1.48 9.82
C ARG A 153 -6.54 2.64 9.54
N LEU A 154 -6.58 3.70 10.34
CA LEU A 154 -5.61 4.80 10.25
C LEU A 154 -4.20 4.34 10.61
N GLU A 155 -4.03 3.59 11.69
CA GLU A 155 -2.73 3.01 12.06
C GLU A 155 -2.15 2.16 10.92
N PHE A 156 -2.98 1.32 10.29
CA PHE A 156 -2.57 0.52 9.14
C PHE A 156 -2.14 1.37 7.94
N LEU A 157 -2.93 2.39 7.58
CA LEU A 157 -2.60 3.30 6.47
C LEU A 157 -1.31 4.09 6.75
N TYR A 158 -1.12 4.57 7.99
CA TYR A 158 0.10 5.25 8.40
C TYR A 158 1.32 4.33 8.35
N GLY A 159 1.14 3.07 8.73
CA GLY A 159 2.16 2.02 8.58
C GLY A 159 2.60 1.85 7.13
N ILE A 160 1.66 1.73 6.19
CA ILE A 160 1.97 1.60 4.76
C ILE A 160 2.78 2.78 4.24
N VAL A 161 2.37 4.01 4.58
CA VAL A 161 3.09 5.22 4.12
C VAL A 161 4.49 5.29 4.76
N THR A 162 4.60 4.92 6.04
CA THR A 162 5.88 4.90 6.76
C THR A 162 6.84 3.87 6.17
N ASP A 163 6.37 2.66 5.90
CA ASP A 163 7.17 1.59 5.30
C ASP A 163 7.62 1.97 3.89
N LEU A 164 6.74 2.56 3.08
CA LEU A 164 7.07 3.08 1.75
C LEU A 164 8.21 4.12 1.81
N TYR A 165 8.18 5.02 2.79
CA TYR A 165 9.24 6.02 2.97
C TYR A 165 10.58 5.38 3.32
N VAL A 166 10.57 4.41 4.24
CA VAL A 166 11.74 3.63 4.64
C VAL A 166 12.29 2.84 3.46
N ASP A 167 11.44 2.16 2.70
CA ASP A 167 11.79 1.39 1.51
C ASP A 167 12.49 2.25 0.46
N LEU A 168 11.88 3.39 0.11
CA LEU A 168 12.45 4.35 -0.84
C LEU A 168 13.88 4.74 -0.50
N HIS A 169 14.18 4.93 0.78
CA HIS A 169 15.49 5.36 1.23
C HIS A 169 16.47 4.21 1.42
N LYS A 170 15.99 3.02 1.80
CA LYS A 170 16.77 1.78 1.78
C LYS A 170 17.30 1.48 0.38
N PHE A 171 16.49 1.70 -0.68
CA PHE A 171 16.96 1.57 -2.06
C PHE A 171 18.10 2.53 -2.42
N LYS A 172 18.12 3.72 -1.80
CA LYS A 172 19.17 4.73 -1.94
C LYS A 172 20.35 4.55 -0.96
N GLY A 173 20.32 3.50 -0.11
CA GLY A 173 21.33 3.26 0.92
C GLY A 173 21.32 4.27 2.07
N ARG A 174 20.19 4.93 2.34
CA ARG A 174 20.04 5.96 3.38
C ARG A 174 19.20 5.47 4.56
N ASN A 175 19.55 5.92 5.76
CA ASN A 175 18.78 5.72 6.97
C ASN A 175 17.91 6.96 7.24
N VAL A 176 16.62 6.75 7.53
CA VAL A 176 15.62 7.83 7.68
C VAL A 176 14.93 7.85 9.04
N HIS A 177 15.44 7.13 10.04
CA HIS A 177 14.79 7.07 11.36
C HIS A 177 14.59 8.45 12.00
N ALA A 178 15.50 9.40 11.73
CA ALA A 178 15.40 10.78 12.21
C ALA A 178 14.23 11.57 11.60
N ASN A 179 13.75 11.18 10.41
CA ASN A 179 12.68 11.86 9.68
C ASN A 179 11.28 11.30 10.03
N LEU A 180 11.20 10.13 10.65
CA LEU A 180 9.92 9.47 10.98
C LEU A 180 8.99 10.30 11.89
N PRO A 181 9.49 11.05 12.90
CA PRO A 181 8.62 11.92 13.70
C PRO A 181 7.97 13.04 12.88
N GLN A 182 8.67 13.56 11.88
CA GLN A 182 8.12 14.58 10.98
C GLN A 182 7.05 13.98 10.05
N LEU A 183 7.29 12.76 9.56
CA LEU A 183 6.28 12.03 8.77
C LEU A 183 5.02 11.75 9.59
N ASP A 184 5.15 11.28 10.83
CA ASP A 184 4.01 11.06 11.74
C ASP A 184 3.23 12.37 11.96
N HIS A 185 3.92 13.51 12.11
CA HIS A 185 3.27 14.80 12.23
C HIS A 185 2.46 15.17 10.98
N ILE A 186 3.01 14.95 9.78
CA ILE A 186 2.31 15.18 8.50
C ILE A 186 1.09 14.27 8.39
N LEU A 187 1.21 12.99 8.75
CA LEU A 187 0.10 12.04 8.69
C LEU A 187 -1.03 12.41 9.65
N ARG A 188 -0.71 12.91 10.86
CA ARG A 188 -1.69 13.41 11.82
C ARG A 188 -2.35 14.72 11.40
N HIS A 189 -1.66 15.55 10.62
CA HIS A 189 -2.15 16.81 10.06
C HIS A 189 -2.19 16.72 8.53
N TYR A 190 -2.90 15.69 8.06
CA TYR A 190 -2.78 15.19 6.71
C TYR A 190 -3.00 16.24 5.63
N SER A 191 -2.03 16.31 4.71
CA SER A 191 -2.13 17.01 3.43
C SER A 191 -1.36 16.20 2.40
N LEU A 192 -2.01 15.88 1.27
CA LEU A 192 -1.35 15.15 0.19
C LEU A 192 -0.14 15.93 -0.35
N ASP A 193 -0.27 17.25 -0.52
CA ASP A 193 0.82 18.09 -1.02
C ASP A 193 2.01 18.09 -0.06
N ALA A 194 1.76 18.26 1.24
CA ALA A 194 2.82 18.20 2.25
C ALA A 194 3.50 16.82 2.28
N LEU A 195 2.74 15.74 2.08
CA LEU A 195 3.27 14.39 2.01
C LEU A 195 4.11 14.17 0.75
N LEU A 196 3.65 14.61 -0.41
CA LEU A 196 4.39 14.54 -1.67
C LEU A 196 5.70 15.34 -1.58
N ASP A 197 5.64 16.56 -1.05
CA ASP A 197 6.81 17.41 -0.84
C ASP A 197 7.81 16.76 0.12
N PHE A 198 7.33 16.16 1.20
CA PHE A 198 8.19 15.43 2.15
C PHE A 198 8.91 14.25 1.48
N PHE A 199 8.21 13.47 0.64
CA PHE A 199 8.82 12.36 -0.11
C PHE A 199 9.76 12.81 -1.23
N ALA A 200 9.54 14.01 -1.79
CA ALA A 200 10.41 14.61 -2.80
C ALA A 200 11.67 15.24 -2.18
N SER A 201 11.59 15.70 -0.93
CA SER A 201 12.72 16.26 -0.19
C SER A 201 13.80 15.19 0.09
N ARG A 202 15.07 15.58 -0.11
CA ARG A 202 16.23 14.67 -0.23
C ARG A 202 16.66 13.99 1.06
#